data_AF-A0AA44Z7N3-F1
#
_entry.id   AF-A0AA44Z7N3-F1
#
_cell.length_a   1.000
_cell.length_b   1.000
_cell.length_c   1.000
_cell.angle_alpha   90.00
_cell.angle_beta   90.00
_cell.angle_gamma   90.00
#
_symmetry.space_group_name_H-M   'P 1'
#
loop_
_entity.id
_entity.type
_entity.pdbx_description
1 polymer ?
#
loop_
_entity_poly.entity_id
_entity_poly.type
_entity_poly.pdbx_seq_one_letter_code
_entity_poly.pdbx_strand_id
1 'polypeptide(L)'
;MKTIIIGDFTAGIEMFISSRGLVEYYHLPKSFIDKVFSLPATDNYFLEKPEGIESFCEIASDASNISNIVVSVPYLESLSKELKESLFLYFDLFAEYCSIYLISDGDYDVRNVENLIKRKIFFTSMKDINDLIIIGSDSFYPPKKVSIFGSCVSRDVVEISNNLTPCAIKLDEYIARNSMAALLSEAIDYSDSDIDLPSAFLKKCIHHDLKKTALTSLVNSLSQDSVLIIDFMDERFDVLNFNERLITNSWDFRATRLAKKSDKPNSVLRFESTSKLNLWKKGFDVLYREVVKIIPPKNIFVIIPSMATTLYSENGFSRFESNKYAIPQYNEMLYIMNNYLTNNYRGITLVKPLPWMLFCDYRHKWGAHPYHYNNYLYLYFSRLIKKH
;
A
#
# COMPACT_ATOMS: atom_id res chain seq x y z
N MET A 1 -18.21 -0.35 17.58
CA MET A 1 -17.24 -1.13 16.77
C MET A 1 -18.06 -2.06 15.91
N LYS A 2 -17.65 -2.25 14.66
CA LYS A 2 -18.48 -2.92 13.65
C LYS A 2 -18.00 -4.34 13.38
N THR A 3 -18.91 -5.13 12.84
CA THR A 3 -18.68 -6.51 12.39
C THR A 3 -18.74 -6.58 10.87
N ILE A 4 -17.88 -7.38 10.25
CA ILE A 4 -18.00 -7.75 8.84
C ILE A 4 -18.64 -9.13 8.79
N ILE A 5 -19.73 -9.28 8.06
CA ILE A 5 -20.36 -10.56 7.77
C ILE A 5 -20.05 -10.90 6.31
N ILE A 6 -19.49 -12.08 6.09
CA ILE A 6 -19.05 -12.53 4.77
C ILE A 6 -19.81 -13.79 4.38
N GLY A 7 -20.41 -13.77 3.19
CA GLY A 7 -21.19 -14.88 2.66
C GLY A 7 -22.68 -14.73 2.94
N ASP A 8 -23.39 -15.84 3.08
CA ASP A 8 -24.84 -15.87 3.30
C ASP A 8 -25.19 -15.72 4.79
N PHE A 9 -26.34 -15.13 5.11
CA PHE A 9 -26.93 -15.18 6.45
C PHE A 9 -27.51 -16.58 6.70
N THR A 10 -26.70 -17.45 7.29
CA THR A 10 -27.19 -18.75 7.76
C THR A 10 -27.85 -18.62 9.13
N ALA A 11 -28.66 -19.61 9.52
CA ALA A 11 -29.27 -19.66 10.85
C ALA A 11 -28.21 -19.58 11.97
N GLY A 12 -27.02 -20.16 11.75
CA GLY A 12 -25.91 -20.07 12.70
C GLY A 12 -25.34 -18.67 12.82
N ILE A 13 -25.16 -17.97 11.71
CA ILE A 13 -24.72 -16.57 11.73
C ILE A 13 -25.75 -15.69 12.43
N GLU A 14 -27.04 -15.83 12.11
CA GLU A 14 -28.12 -15.05 12.74
C GLU A 14 -28.16 -15.28 14.25
N MET A 15 -28.06 -16.53 14.68
CA MET A 15 -28.02 -16.88 16.10
C MET A 15 -26.76 -16.35 16.79
N PHE A 16 -25.59 -16.45 16.15
CA PHE A 16 -24.32 -15.92 16.66
C PHE A 16 -24.42 -14.42 16.91
N ILE A 17 -24.82 -13.67 15.88
CA ILE A 17 -24.95 -12.20 15.92
C ILE A 17 -25.93 -11.78 17.02
N SER A 18 -27.09 -12.44 17.08
CA SER A 18 -28.12 -12.16 18.08
C SER A 18 -27.62 -12.43 19.50
N SER A 19 -26.96 -13.56 19.72
CA SER A 19 -26.42 -13.94 21.04
C SER A 19 -25.33 -12.99 21.56
N ARG A 20 -24.60 -12.33 20.65
CA ARG A 20 -23.51 -11.41 20.96
C ARG A 20 -23.91 -9.94 20.88
N GLY A 21 -25.16 -9.63 20.53
CA GLY A 21 -25.65 -8.25 20.38
C GLY A 21 -24.93 -7.47 19.27
N LEU A 22 -24.48 -8.13 18.19
CA LEU A 22 -23.71 -7.51 17.12
C LEU A 22 -24.63 -6.78 16.13
N VAL A 23 -25.16 -5.61 16.52
CA VAL A 23 -26.16 -4.87 15.74
C VAL A 23 -25.60 -3.96 14.64
N GLU A 24 -24.32 -3.58 14.70
CA GLU A 24 -23.67 -2.78 13.67
C GLU A 24 -22.76 -3.66 12.79
N TYR A 25 -23.17 -3.90 11.54
CA TYR A 25 -22.39 -4.71 10.63
C TYR A 25 -22.40 -4.20 9.18
N TYR A 26 -21.32 -4.55 8.48
CA TYR A 26 -21.25 -4.53 7.02
C TYR A 26 -21.47 -5.95 6.51
N HIS A 27 -22.20 -6.10 5.42
CA HIS A 27 -22.41 -7.38 4.76
C HIS A 27 -21.71 -7.41 3.40
N LEU A 28 -20.95 -8.47 3.17
CA LEU A 28 -20.29 -8.79 1.91
C LEU A 28 -20.87 -10.11 1.38
N PRO A 29 -21.79 -10.06 0.39
CA PRO A 29 -22.42 -11.25 -0.18
C PRO A 29 -21.38 -12.20 -0.81
N LYS A 30 -21.67 -13.51 -0.80
CA LYS A 30 -20.77 -14.50 -1.43
C LYS A 30 -20.50 -14.19 -2.91
N SER A 31 -21.54 -13.80 -3.65
CA SER A 31 -21.47 -13.49 -5.08
C SER A 31 -20.50 -12.34 -5.36
N PHE A 32 -20.45 -11.36 -4.45
CA PHE A 32 -19.51 -10.26 -4.50
C PHE A 32 -18.08 -10.75 -4.21
N ILE A 33 -17.88 -11.48 -3.12
CA ILE A 33 -16.54 -11.90 -2.67
C ILE A 33 -15.86 -12.84 -3.68
N ASP A 34 -16.61 -13.84 -4.15
CA ASP A 34 -16.13 -14.79 -5.15
C ASP A 34 -15.69 -14.06 -6.42
N LYS A 35 -16.44 -13.02 -6.80
CA LYS A 35 -16.13 -12.22 -7.98
C LYS A 35 -14.94 -11.30 -7.73
N VAL A 36 -14.95 -10.49 -6.67
CA VAL A 36 -13.89 -9.52 -6.33
C VAL A 36 -12.52 -10.17 -6.20
N PHE A 37 -12.44 -11.33 -5.53
CA PHE A 37 -11.17 -12.03 -5.35
C PHE A 37 -10.72 -12.83 -6.58
N SER A 38 -11.59 -13.00 -7.58
CA SER A 38 -11.23 -13.60 -8.88
C SER A 38 -11.00 -12.56 -9.99
N LEU A 39 -11.22 -11.26 -9.75
CA LEU A 39 -11.10 -10.23 -10.78
C LEU A 39 -9.64 -10.09 -11.28
N PRO A 40 -9.45 -9.96 -12.60
CA PRO A 40 -8.21 -9.42 -13.14
C PRO A 40 -8.09 -7.91 -12.86
N ALA A 41 -6.88 -7.36 -12.97
CA ALA A 41 -6.53 -5.96 -12.68
C ALA A 41 -7.30 -4.87 -13.46
N THR A 42 -8.11 -5.25 -14.45
CA THR A 42 -8.73 -4.33 -15.42
C THR A 42 -10.25 -4.46 -15.50
N ASP A 43 -10.91 -4.80 -14.40
CA ASP A 43 -12.34 -5.10 -14.47
C ASP A 43 -13.24 -3.86 -14.31
N ASN A 44 -14.23 -3.75 -15.20
CA ASN A 44 -15.35 -2.82 -15.10
C ASN A 44 -16.26 -3.16 -13.92
N TYR A 45 -16.06 -4.31 -13.27
CA TYR A 45 -16.89 -4.79 -12.18
C TYR A 45 -17.26 -3.73 -11.13
N PHE A 46 -16.31 -2.92 -10.64
CA PHE A 46 -16.64 -1.86 -9.68
C PHE A 46 -17.54 -0.76 -10.26
N LEU A 47 -17.42 -0.49 -11.58
CA LEU A 47 -18.27 0.47 -12.30
C LEU A 47 -19.69 -0.07 -12.55
N GLU A 48 -19.88 -1.39 -12.52
CA GLU A 48 -21.19 -2.04 -12.67
C GLU A 48 -22.05 -1.95 -11.40
N LYS A 49 -21.52 -1.37 -10.32
CA LYS A 49 -22.21 -1.20 -9.01
C LYS A 49 -22.81 -2.51 -8.47
N PRO A 50 -22.01 -3.57 -8.33
CA PRO A 50 -22.48 -4.85 -7.84
C PRO A 50 -22.92 -4.74 -6.38
N GLU A 51 -23.88 -5.57 -5.98
CA GLU A 51 -24.30 -5.67 -4.58
C GLU A 51 -23.09 -5.95 -3.66
N GLY A 52 -23.01 -5.23 -2.54
CA GLY A 52 -21.89 -5.34 -1.59
C GLY A 52 -20.71 -4.39 -1.84
N ILE A 53 -20.63 -3.72 -3.00
CA ILE A 53 -19.52 -2.81 -3.31
C ILE A 53 -19.42 -1.62 -2.35
N GLU A 54 -20.56 -1.08 -1.91
CA GLU A 54 -20.60 0.03 -0.97
C GLU A 54 -20.04 -0.40 0.39
N SER A 55 -20.56 -1.50 0.96
CA SER A 55 -20.01 -2.14 2.15
C SER A 55 -18.50 -2.36 2.04
N PHE A 56 -18.02 -2.86 0.90
CA PHE A 56 -16.61 -3.11 0.68
C PHE A 56 -15.75 -1.84 0.74
N CYS A 57 -16.24 -0.72 0.21
CA CYS A 57 -15.54 0.56 0.27
C CYS A 57 -15.64 1.20 1.67
N GLU A 58 -16.79 1.10 2.31
CA GLU A 58 -16.99 1.58 3.68
C GLU A 58 -16.09 0.86 4.68
N ILE A 59 -15.96 -0.46 4.57
CA ILE A 59 -15.04 -1.24 5.41
C ILE A 59 -13.59 -0.76 5.25
N ALA A 60 -13.16 -0.40 4.04
CA ALA A 60 -11.80 0.11 3.82
C ALA A 60 -11.59 1.40 4.61
N SER A 61 -12.50 2.36 4.47
CA SER A 61 -12.45 3.64 5.18
C SER A 61 -12.56 3.48 6.69
N ASP A 62 -13.38 2.53 7.15
CA ASP A 62 -13.70 2.30 8.56
C ASP A 62 -12.84 1.21 9.23
N ALA A 63 -11.73 0.81 8.60
CA ALA A 63 -10.95 -0.36 9.00
C ALA A 63 -10.51 -0.35 10.49
N SER A 64 -10.29 0.81 11.09
CA SER A 64 -9.91 0.95 12.51
C SER A 64 -11.04 0.59 13.48
N ASN A 65 -12.29 0.69 13.04
CA ASN A 65 -13.48 0.41 13.87
C ASN A 65 -14.00 -1.02 13.68
N ILE A 66 -13.35 -1.84 12.85
CA ILE A 66 -13.70 -3.24 12.65
C ILE A 66 -13.14 -4.08 13.78
N SER A 67 -14.02 -4.81 14.46
CA SER A 67 -13.68 -5.64 15.63
C SER A 67 -13.92 -7.12 15.42
N ASN A 68 -14.84 -7.47 14.51
CA ASN A 68 -15.19 -8.86 14.24
C ASN A 68 -15.30 -9.08 12.74
N ILE A 69 -14.89 -10.26 12.29
CA ILE A 69 -15.21 -10.83 10.98
C ILE A 69 -15.92 -12.14 11.23
N VAL A 70 -17.10 -12.32 10.65
CA VAL A 70 -17.94 -13.51 10.80
C VAL A 70 -18.13 -14.14 9.43
N VAL A 71 -17.84 -15.44 9.33
CA VAL A 71 -17.89 -16.19 8.08
C VAL A 71 -18.58 -17.51 8.34
N SER A 72 -19.50 -17.93 7.46
CA SER A 72 -20.08 -19.26 7.57
C SER A 72 -19.09 -20.30 7.06
N VAL A 73 -19.00 -21.40 7.78
CA VAL A 73 -18.14 -22.53 7.47
C VAL A 73 -18.57 -23.22 6.17
N PRO A 74 -19.87 -23.44 5.88
CA PRO A 74 -20.29 -23.96 4.59
C PRO A 74 -19.84 -23.10 3.41
N TYR A 75 -19.91 -21.76 3.54
CA TYR A 75 -19.38 -20.86 2.52
C TYR A 75 -17.88 -21.04 2.37
N LEU A 76 -17.13 -21.00 3.48
CA LEU A 76 -15.69 -21.20 3.45
C LEU A 76 -15.31 -22.53 2.77
N GLU A 77 -16.00 -23.63 3.06
CA GLU A 77 -15.74 -24.93 2.44
C GLU A 77 -15.98 -24.93 0.92
N SER A 78 -17.01 -24.21 0.47
CA SER A 78 -17.38 -24.10 -0.95
C SER A 78 -16.33 -23.38 -1.82
N LEU A 79 -15.44 -22.59 -1.21
CA LEU A 79 -14.43 -21.83 -1.93
C LEU A 79 -13.29 -22.70 -2.47
N SER A 80 -12.82 -22.33 -3.67
CA SER A 80 -11.55 -22.85 -4.20
C SER A 80 -10.37 -22.49 -3.29
N LYS A 81 -9.24 -23.16 -3.46
CA LYS A 81 -8.04 -22.87 -2.67
C LYS A 81 -7.57 -21.42 -2.85
N GLU A 82 -7.61 -20.91 -4.07
CA GLU A 82 -7.16 -19.56 -4.45
C GLU A 82 -8.07 -18.48 -3.83
N LEU A 83 -9.39 -18.72 -3.81
CA LEU A 83 -10.35 -17.83 -3.17
C LEU A 83 -10.21 -17.85 -1.65
N LYS A 84 -9.96 -19.02 -1.04
CA LYS A 84 -9.62 -19.13 0.38
C LYS A 84 -8.37 -18.31 0.70
N GLU A 85 -7.29 -18.45 -0.08
CA GLU A 85 -6.06 -17.69 0.13
C GLU A 85 -6.28 -16.17 0.06
N SER A 86 -7.11 -15.70 -0.90
CA SER A 86 -7.48 -14.29 -1.01
C SER A 86 -8.32 -13.80 0.15
N LEU A 87 -9.27 -14.61 0.62
CA LEU A 87 -10.12 -14.32 1.76
C LEU A 87 -9.31 -14.25 3.07
N PHE A 88 -8.39 -15.19 3.29
CA PHE A 88 -7.49 -15.14 4.46
C PHE A 88 -6.53 -13.96 4.39
N LEU A 89 -6.06 -13.58 3.19
CA LEU A 89 -5.30 -12.35 3.01
C LEU A 89 -6.12 -11.11 3.38
N TYR A 90 -7.41 -11.09 3.02
CA TYR A 90 -8.33 -10.02 3.39
C TYR A 90 -8.48 -9.92 4.93
N PHE A 91 -8.62 -11.05 5.63
CA PHE A 91 -8.66 -11.06 7.10
C PHE A 91 -7.37 -10.50 7.72
N ASP A 92 -6.22 -10.81 7.11
CA ASP A 92 -4.93 -10.33 7.57
C ASP A 92 -4.74 -8.81 7.42
N LEU A 93 -5.58 -8.11 6.66
CA LEU A 93 -5.53 -6.65 6.56
C LEU A 93 -5.94 -5.96 7.87
N PHE A 94 -6.87 -6.56 8.61
CA PHE A 94 -7.44 -5.96 9.81
C PHE A 94 -6.52 -6.10 11.03
N ALA A 95 -6.74 -5.24 12.01
CA ALA A 95 -5.94 -5.18 13.22
C ALA A 95 -5.88 -6.53 13.96
N GLU A 96 -4.83 -6.75 14.74
CA GLU A 96 -4.57 -7.99 15.49
C GLU A 96 -5.66 -8.27 16.53
N TYR A 97 -6.31 -7.22 17.05
CA TYR A 97 -7.46 -7.32 17.94
C TYR A 97 -8.77 -7.69 17.24
N CYS A 98 -8.82 -7.62 15.90
CA CYS A 98 -9.99 -8.05 15.15
C CYS A 98 -10.17 -9.56 15.30
N SER A 99 -11.29 -9.97 15.87
CA SER A 99 -11.64 -11.37 16.10
C SER A 99 -12.28 -11.96 14.85
N ILE A 100 -11.81 -13.13 14.43
CA ILE A 100 -12.36 -13.83 13.27
C ILE A 100 -13.15 -15.03 13.78
N TYR A 101 -14.43 -15.10 13.42
CA TYR A 101 -15.36 -16.14 13.82
C TYR A 101 -15.79 -16.96 12.60
N LEU A 102 -15.58 -18.27 12.69
CA LEU A 102 -16.07 -19.25 11.73
C LEU A 102 -17.27 -19.97 12.35
N ILE A 103 -18.45 -19.83 11.73
CA ILE A 103 -19.70 -20.33 12.28
C ILE A 103 -20.22 -21.49 11.44
N SER A 104 -20.42 -22.65 12.05
CA SER A 104 -21.03 -23.81 11.41
C SER A 104 -22.50 -23.96 11.81
N ASP A 105 -23.36 -24.33 10.85
CA ASP A 105 -24.76 -24.70 11.14
C ASP A 105 -24.89 -26.15 11.67
N GLY A 106 -23.82 -26.94 11.61
CA GLY A 106 -23.77 -28.34 12.04
C GLY A 106 -22.42 -28.76 12.61
N ASP A 107 -22.18 -30.06 12.70
CA ASP A 107 -20.86 -30.59 13.07
C ASP A 107 -19.82 -30.21 12.04
N TYR A 108 -18.64 -29.81 12.51
CA TYR A 108 -17.54 -29.45 11.65
C TYR A 108 -16.22 -29.92 12.24
N ASP A 109 -15.35 -30.43 11.37
CA ASP A 109 -13.99 -30.77 11.72
C ASP A 109 -13.07 -29.59 11.47
N VAL A 110 -12.66 -28.93 12.56
CA VAL A 110 -11.80 -27.75 12.54
C VAL A 110 -10.46 -27.99 11.83
N ARG A 111 -10.01 -29.25 11.75
CA ARG A 111 -8.77 -29.65 11.06
C ARG A 111 -8.80 -29.36 9.55
N ASN A 112 -9.97 -29.22 8.94
CA ASN A 112 -10.12 -28.97 7.51
C ASN A 112 -9.62 -27.58 7.05
N VAL A 113 -9.51 -26.62 7.97
CA VAL A 113 -9.05 -25.24 7.67
C VAL A 113 -7.75 -24.86 8.37
N GLU A 114 -7.24 -25.70 9.27
CA GLU A 114 -6.10 -25.40 10.14
C GLU A 114 -4.85 -24.91 9.37
N ASN A 115 -4.55 -25.52 8.21
CA ASN A 115 -3.36 -25.18 7.41
C ASN A 115 -3.39 -23.78 6.76
N LEU A 116 -4.53 -23.10 6.72
CA LEU A 116 -4.66 -21.77 6.13
C LEU A 116 -4.60 -20.64 7.17
N ILE A 117 -4.58 -21.00 8.45
CA ILE A 117 -4.78 -20.07 9.56
C ILE A 117 -3.44 -19.53 10.04
N LYS A 118 -3.23 -18.23 9.85
CA LYS A 118 -1.99 -17.52 10.23
C LYS A 118 -2.14 -16.65 11.47
N ARG A 119 -3.34 -16.54 12.01
CA ARG A 119 -3.68 -15.76 13.20
C ARG A 119 -4.78 -16.45 14.00
N LYS A 120 -5.03 -16.01 15.22
CA LYS A 120 -6.08 -16.56 16.09
C LYS A 120 -7.46 -16.45 15.43
N ILE A 121 -8.16 -17.58 15.37
CA ILE A 121 -9.54 -17.70 14.87
C ILE A 121 -10.38 -18.44 15.91
N PHE A 122 -11.63 -18.01 16.04
CA PHE A 122 -12.64 -18.62 16.90
C PHE A 122 -13.61 -19.41 16.03
N PHE A 123 -13.79 -20.67 16.38
CA PHE A 123 -14.73 -21.56 15.72
C PHE A 123 -15.89 -21.86 16.67
N THR A 124 -17.12 -21.83 16.18
CA THR A 124 -18.30 -22.25 16.95
C THR A 124 -19.40 -22.79 16.04
N SER A 125 -20.44 -23.37 16.64
CA SER A 125 -21.54 -23.97 15.89
C SER A 125 -22.91 -23.64 16.48
N MET A 126 -23.96 -23.89 15.70
CA MET A 126 -25.33 -23.79 16.19
C MET A 126 -25.66 -24.72 17.36
N LYS A 127 -24.90 -25.80 17.57
CA LYS A 127 -25.17 -26.74 18.67
C LYS A 127 -24.89 -26.11 20.02
N ASP A 128 -23.82 -25.32 20.10
CA ASP A 128 -23.47 -24.52 21.26
C ASP A 128 -22.67 -23.30 20.80
N ILE A 129 -23.34 -22.15 20.74
CA ILE A 129 -22.76 -20.89 20.27
C ILE A 129 -21.79 -20.25 21.27
N ASN A 130 -21.77 -20.78 22.50
CA ASN A 130 -20.87 -20.35 23.55
C ASN A 130 -19.59 -21.20 23.61
N ASP A 131 -19.61 -22.40 23.01
CA ASP A 131 -18.43 -23.24 22.86
C ASP A 131 -17.54 -22.68 21.74
N LEU A 132 -16.49 -21.96 22.14
CA LEU A 132 -15.52 -21.34 21.25
C LEU A 132 -14.25 -22.18 21.19
N ILE A 133 -14.06 -22.89 20.08
CA ILE A 133 -12.80 -23.58 19.79
C ILE A 133 -11.82 -22.55 19.21
N ILE A 134 -10.65 -22.44 19.81
CA ILE A 134 -9.60 -21.50 19.38
C ILE A 134 -8.56 -22.25 18.56
N ILE A 135 -8.24 -21.72 17.40
CA ILE A 135 -7.21 -22.25 16.50
C ILE A 135 -6.27 -21.15 16.01
N GLY A 136 -5.08 -21.55 15.58
CA GLY A 136 -4.02 -20.63 15.19
C GLY A 136 -3.29 -20.02 16.39
N SER A 137 -2.54 -18.96 16.14
CA SER A 137 -1.74 -18.26 17.15
C SER A 137 -1.96 -16.75 17.08
N ASP A 138 -1.74 -16.05 18.18
CA ASP A 138 -1.73 -14.59 18.15
C ASP A 138 -0.57 -14.11 17.28
N SER A 139 -0.85 -13.19 16.36
CA SER A 139 0.20 -12.56 15.56
C SER A 139 0.79 -11.40 16.35
N PHE A 140 1.95 -11.62 16.98
CA PHE A 140 2.73 -10.53 17.57
C PHE A 140 3.83 -10.10 16.59
N TYR A 141 3.72 -8.88 16.10
CA TYR A 141 4.77 -8.27 15.27
C TYR A 141 5.62 -7.33 16.14
N PRO A 142 6.95 -7.51 16.18
CA PRO A 142 7.81 -6.56 16.85
C PRO A 142 7.82 -5.22 16.07
N PRO A 143 8.07 -4.09 16.74
CA PRO A 143 8.27 -2.81 16.06
C PRO A 143 9.31 -2.92 14.95
N LYS A 144 9.02 -2.34 13.78
CA LYS A 144 9.93 -2.36 12.62
C LYS A 144 10.53 -1.00 12.38
N LYS A 145 11.85 -0.95 12.24
CA LYS A 145 12.57 0.26 11.80
C LYS A 145 12.53 0.34 10.29
N VAL A 146 12.04 1.45 9.77
CA VAL A 146 11.83 1.65 8.34
C VAL A 146 12.49 2.94 7.90
N SER A 147 13.18 2.90 6.77
CA SER A 147 13.53 4.09 5.99
C SER A 147 12.83 4.04 4.64
N ILE A 148 12.47 5.20 4.09
CA ILE A 148 11.72 5.32 2.84
C ILE A 148 12.53 6.11 1.81
N PHE A 149 12.64 5.58 0.59
CA PHE A 149 12.94 6.35 -0.61
C PHE A 149 11.73 6.29 -1.53
N GLY A 150 10.89 7.33 -1.55
CA GLY A 150 9.63 7.24 -2.27
C GLY A 150 8.73 8.44 -2.05
N SER A 151 7.43 8.22 -2.15
CA SER A 151 6.43 9.28 -2.23
C SER A 151 5.44 9.24 -1.06
N CYS A 152 4.28 9.89 -1.24
CA CYS A 152 3.15 9.74 -0.31
C CYS A 152 2.69 8.28 -0.18
N VAL A 153 2.89 7.45 -1.21
CA VAL A 153 2.46 6.04 -1.22
C VAL A 153 3.10 5.27 -0.07
N SER A 154 4.44 5.23 0.00
CA SER A 154 5.14 4.53 1.10
C SER A 154 4.92 5.19 2.46
N ARG A 155 4.80 6.53 2.52
CA ARG A 155 4.49 7.23 3.78
C ARG A 155 3.14 6.78 4.33
N ASP A 156 2.11 6.72 3.48
CA ASP A 156 0.76 6.37 3.92
C ASP A 156 0.67 4.89 4.33
N VAL A 157 1.52 4.00 3.80
CA VAL A 157 1.71 2.64 4.35
C VAL A 157 2.08 2.68 5.83
N VAL A 158 3.03 3.53 6.22
CA VAL A 158 3.49 3.67 7.61
C VAL A 158 2.43 4.33 8.47
N GLU A 159 1.87 5.46 8.01
CA GLU A 159 0.94 6.26 8.79
C GLU A 159 -0.38 5.54 9.05
N ILE A 160 -1.00 4.97 8.01
CA ILE A 160 -2.26 4.24 8.15
C ILE A 160 -2.07 3.00 9.01
N SER A 161 -0.94 2.30 8.86
CA SER A 161 -0.63 1.17 9.72
C SER A 161 -0.61 1.61 11.18
N ASN A 162 0.21 2.62 11.53
CA ASN A 162 0.37 3.06 12.92
C ASN A 162 -0.91 3.60 13.57
N ASN A 163 -1.89 4.05 12.78
CA ASN A 163 -3.19 4.45 13.31
C ASN A 163 -4.11 3.26 13.65
N LEU A 164 -3.90 2.09 13.02
CA LEU A 164 -4.82 0.95 13.09
C LEU A 164 -4.35 -0.18 14.01
N THR A 165 -3.05 -0.26 14.27
CA THR A 165 -2.43 -1.44 14.92
C THR A 165 -1.51 -1.03 16.06
N PRO A 166 -1.37 -1.86 17.10
CA PRO A 166 -0.39 -1.62 18.16
C PRO A 166 1.06 -1.82 17.68
N CYS A 167 1.30 -2.57 16.60
CA CYS A 167 2.65 -2.78 16.08
C CYS A 167 3.12 -1.56 15.26
N ALA A 168 3.79 -0.62 15.91
CA ALA A 168 4.29 0.58 15.26
C ALA A 168 5.45 0.27 14.28
N ILE A 169 5.35 0.82 13.08
CA ILE A 169 6.47 1.01 12.17
C ILE A 169 7.14 2.33 12.56
N LYS A 170 8.39 2.26 13.02
CA LYS A 170 9.20 3.42 13.35
C LYS A 170 9.91 3.91 12.10
N LEU A 171 9.57 5.13 11.68
CA LEU A 171 10.19 5.79 10.53
C LEU A 171 11.49 6.48 10.96
N ASP A 172 12.63 5.99 10.47
CA ASP A 172 13.95 6.54 10.78
C ASP A 172 14.40 7.59 9.74
N GLU A 173 14.02 7.43 8.47
CA GLU A 173 14.25 8.43 7.41
C GLU A 173 13.18 8.36 6.31
N TYR A 174 12.88 9.50 5.70
CA TYR A 174 11.97 9.61 4.57
C TYR A 174 12.51 10.59 3.52
N ILE A 175 13.04 10.01 2.44
CA ILE A 175 13.46 10.73 1.24
C ILE A 175 12.27 10.79 0.27
N ALA A 176 11.72 11.98 0.08
CA ALA A 176 10.63 12.25 -0.85
C ALA A 176 10.98 13.34 -1.85
N ARG A 177 10.25 13.44 -2.96
CA ARG A 177 10.44 14.44 -4.03
C ARG A 177 11.78 14.36 -4.74
N ASN A 178 12.47 13.24 -4.59
CA ASN A 178 13.77 12.96 -5.18
C ASN A 178 13.62 11.85 -6.22
N SER A 179 13.89 12.16 -7.48
CA SER A 179 13.99 11.15 -8.53
C SER A 179 15.32 10.41 -8.41
N MET A 180 15.26 9.07 -8.48
CA MET A 180 16.44 8.21 -8.57
C MET A 180 17.34 8.60 -9.74
N ALA A 181 16.78 9.15 -10.83
CA ALA A 181 17.53 9.62 -11.99
C ALA A 181 18.43 10.83 -11.68
N ALA A 182 18.12 11.61 -10.65
CA ALA A 182 18.91 12.77 -10.21
C ALA A 182 19.84 12.45 -9.03
N LEU A 183 19.83 11.21 -8.52
CA LEU A 183 20.51 10.80 -7.29
C LEU A 183 22.03 11.01 -7.33
N LEU A 184 22.63 10.79 -8.50
CA LEU A 184 24.09 10.82 -8.71
C LEU A 184 24.58 12.11 -9.38
N SER A 185 23.71 13.09 -9.54
CA SER A 185 24.09 14.37 -10.12
C SER A 185 24.91 15.20 -9.14
N GLU A 186 25.55 16.26 -9.61
CA GLU A 186 26.25 17.21 -8.76
C GLU A 186 25.28 18.06 -7.94
N ALA A 187 25.75 18.54 -6.80
CA ALA A 187 25.01 19.48 -5.96
C ALA A 187 24.86 20.84 -6.65
N ILE A 188 23.76 21.52 -6.31
CA ILE A 188 23.47 22.88 -6.73
C ILE A 188 23.60 23.80 -5.53
N ASP A 189 24.25 24.94 -5.74
CA ASP A 189 24.33 26.00 -4.75
C ASP A 189 23.09 26.88 -4.80
N TYR A 190 22.59 27.19 -3.60
CA TYR A 190 21.41 28.02 -3.38
C TYR A 190 21.53 28.64 -1.99
N SER A 191 20.81 29.74 -1.78
CA SER A 191 20.59 30.28 -0.44
C SER A 191 19.41 29.58 0.21
N ASP A 192 19.50 29.21 1.48
CA ASP A 192 18.39 28.63 2.24
C ASP A 192 17.14 29.53 2.23
N SER A 193 17.32 30.85 2.10
CA SER A 193 16.23 31.82 1.96
C SER A 193 15.41 31.65 0.66
N ASP A 194 15.95 30.96 -0.35
CA ASP A 194 15.24 30.68 -1.60
C ASP A 194 14.38 29.41 -1.54
N ILE A 195 14.50 28.60 -0.47
CA ILE A 195 13.64 27.44 -0.19
C ILE A 195 12.53 27.86 0.79
N ASP A 196 11.65 28.75 0.33
CA ASP A 196 10.60 29.40 1.10
C ASP A 196 9.29 28.58 1.17
N LEU A 197 9.42 27.32 1.59
CA LEU A 197 8.28 26.42 1.82
C LEU A 197 7.77 26.50 3.26
N PRO A 198 6.46 26.27 3.52
CA PRO A 198 5.90 26.40 4.87
C PRO A 198 6.28 25.25 5.83
N SER A 199 6.70 24.10 5.29
CA SER A 199 6.97 22.88 6.07
C SER A 199 8.46 22.55 6.10
N ALA A 200 8.99 22.29 7.31
CA ALA A 200 10.36 21.83 7.50
C ALA A 200 10.65 20.51 6.75
N PHE A 201 9.66 19.62 6.67
CA PHE A 201 9.77 18.39 5.89
C PHE A 201 9.92 18.68 4.39
N LEU A 202 9.08 19.57 3.83
CA LEU A 202 9.18 19.92 2.41
C LEU A 202 10.53 20.56 2.08
N LYS A 203 11.01 21.46 2.95
CA LYS A 203 12.37 22.02 2.82
C LYS A 203 13.41 20.90 2.81
N LYS A 204 13.37 19.97 3.79
CA LYS A 204 14.29 18.82 3.87
C LYS A 204 14.33 18.03 2.56
N CYS A 205 13.18 17.72 1.96
CA CYS A 205 13.10 17.02 0.67
C CYS A 205 13.82 17.76 -0.46
N ILE A 206 13.59 19.08 -0.57
CA ILE A 206 14.25 19.92 -1.58
C ILE A 206 15.75 20.04 -1.31
N HIS A 207 16.16 20.18 -0.05
CA HIS A 207 17.58 20.20 0.32
C HIS A 207 18.27 18.87 -0.06
N HIS A 208 17.63 17.72 0.17
CA HIS A 208 18.17 16.42 -0.24
C HIS A 208 18.42 16.33 -1.74
N ASP A 209 17.50 16.85 -2.56
CA ASP A 209 17.63 16.81 -4.01
C ASP A 209 18.70 17.80 -4.50
N LEU A 210 18.68 19.04 -4.02
CA LEU A 210 19.63 20.06 -4.46
C LEU A 210 21.06 19.78 -3.97
N LYS A 211 21.25 19.30 -2.74
CA LYS A 211 22.58 18.99 -2.17
C LYS A 211 23.00 17.53 -2.37
N LYS A 212 22.15 16.71 -2.97
CA LYS A 212 22.45 15.30 -3.30
C LYS A 212 22.80 14.47 -2.07
N THR A 213 22.15 14.77 -0.95
CA THR A 213 22.37 14.09 0.33
C THR A 213 21.40 12.94 0.57
N ALA A 214 20.44 12.71 -0.33
CA ALA A 214 19.42 11.67 -0.23
C ALA A 214 20.02 10.27 0.04
N LEU A 215 20.99 9.84 -0.76
CA LEU A 215 21.64 8.52 -0.61
C LEU A 215 22.34 8.41 0.75
N THR A 216 23.18 9.39 1.10
CA THR A 216 23.93 9.39 2.35
C THR A 216 23.01 9.40 3.57
N SER A 217 21.94 10.20 3.56
CA SER A 217 20.97 10.26 4.66
C SER A 217 20.25 8.92 4.83
N LEU A 218 19.85 8.30 3.71
CA LEU A 218 19.20 6.99 3.71
C LEU A 218 20.13 5.88 4.23
N VAL A 219 21.39 5.85 3.78
CA VAL A 219 22.37 4.85 4.21
C VAL A 219 22.66 5.00 5.71
N ASN A 220 22.79 6.25 6.20
CA ASN A 220 23.06 6.53 7.61
C ASN A 220 21.89 6.20 8.55
N SER A 221 20.66 6.12 8.04
CA SER A 221 19.49 5.77 8.85
C SER A 221 19.26 4.26 8.98
N LEU A 222 19.97 3.44 8.19
CA LEU A 222 19.80 1.99 8.17
C LEU A 222 20.68 1.30 9.23
N SER A 223 20.15 0.20 9.75
CA SER A 223 20.82 -0.77 10.63
C SER A 223 20.50 -2.18 10.15
N GLN A 224 21.21 -3.21 10.60
CA GLN A 224 21.08 -4.59 10.10
C GLN A 224 19.64 -5.12 10.03
N ASP A 225 18.79 -4.73 11.00
CA ASP A 225 17.38 -5.15 11.09
C ASP A 225 16.39 -4.14 10.46
N SER A 226 16.89 -3.06 9.86
CA SER A 226 16.05 -2.07 9.19
C SER A 226 15.45 -2.63 7.90
N VAL A 227 14.28 -2.10 7.55
CA VAL A 227 13.62 -2.32 6.26
C VAL A 227 13.72 -1.03 5.45
N LEU A 228 14.11 -1.14 4.18
CA LEU A 228 14.05 -0.04 3.21
C LEU A 228 12.80 -0.22 2.36
N ILE A 229 11.89 0.76 2.38
CA ILE A 229 10.74 0.81 1.46
C ILE A 229 11.06 1.76 0.31
N ILE A 230 10.86 1.29 -0.91
CA ILE A 230 10.99 2.08 -2.14
C ILE A 230 9.66 2.06 -2.90
N ASP A 231 9.20 3.23 -3.33
CA ASP A 231 8.16 3.36 -4.35
C ASP A 231 8.58 4.34 -5.43
N PHE A 232 8.00 4.21 -6.62
CA PHE A 232 8.39 5.02 -7.78
C PHE A 232 7.37 6.08 -8.16
N MET A 233 6.42 6.44 -7.30
CA MET A 233 5.39 7.42 -7.68
C MET A 233 5.97 8.81 -7.94
N ASP A 234 7.03 9.20 -7.22
CA ASP A 234 7.73 10.47 -7.51
C ASP A 234 8.51 10.41 -8.84
N GLU A 235 8.69 9.23 -9.46
CA GLU A 235 9.25 9.13 -10.81
C GLU A 235 8.30 9.62 -11.90
N ARG A 236 7.06 9.98 -11.56
CA ARG A 236 6.15 10.70 -12.48
C ARG A 236 6.58 12.14 -12.77
N PHE A 237 7.53 12.68 -11.99
CA PHE A 237 8.06 14.02 -12.23
C PHE A 237 9.15 14.00 -13.30
N ASP A 238 9.15 15.02 -14.15
CA ASP A 238 10.30 15.30 -15.03
C ASP A 238 11.54 15.67 -14.20
N VAL A 239 12.72 15.58 -14.82
CA VAL A 239 13.97 16.06 -14.24
C VAL A 239 14.49 17.22 -15.07
N LEU A 240 14.79 18.34 -14.42
CA LEU A 240 15.36 19.54 -15.04
C LEU A 240 16.88 19.40 -15.09
N ASN A 241 17.48 19.80 -16.21
CA ASN A 241 18.93 19.86 -16.37
C ASN A 241 19.41 21.32 -16.38
N PHE A 242 20.30 21.66 -15.46
CA PHE A 242 21.01 22.93 -15.37
C PHE A 242 22.51 22.67 -15.48
N ASN A 243 23.05 22.72 -16.70
CA ASN A 243 24.46 22.44 -17.01
C ASN A 243 24.96 21.13 -16.38
N GLU A 244 24.30 20.01 -16.69
CA GLU A 244 24.54 18.66 -16.15
C GLU A 244 24.18 18.44 -14.67
N ARG A 245 23.64 19.48 -14.01
CA ARG A 245 23.07 19.38 -12.66
C ARG A 245 21.57 19.12 -12.75
N LEU A 246 21.15 17.99 -12.21
CA LEU A 246 19.80 17.46 -12.34
C LEU A 246 18.97 17.78 -11.10
N ILE A 247 17.75 18.26 -11.30
CA ILE A 247 16.79 18.53 -10.22
C ILE A 247 15.47 17.85 -10.55
N THR A 248 14.87 17.19 -9.58
CA THR A 248 13.51 16.67 -9.71
C THR A 248 12.53 17.83 -9.80
N ASN A 249 11.76 17.90 -10.88
CA ASN A 249 10.76 18.95 -11.11
C ASN A 249 9.49 18.71 -10.28
N SER A 250 9.65 18.47 -8.98
CA SER A 250 8.56 18.20 -8.05
C SER A 250 7.66 19.42 -7.87
N TRP A 251 6.41 19.20 -7.43
CA TRP A 251 5.49 20.31 -7.13
C TRP A 251 6.07 21.27 -6.08
N ASP A 252 6.73 20.71 -5.06
CA ASP A 252 7.33 21.47 -3.98
C ASP A 252 8.54 22.29 -4.46
N PHE A 253 9.37 21.74 -5.36
CA PHE A 253 10.46 22.51 -5.97
C PHE A 253 9.93 23.70 -6.75
N ARG A 254 8.91 23.50 -7.60
CA ARG A 254 8.29 24.57 -8.41
C ARG A 254 7.69 25.69 -7.56
N ALA A 255 7.27 25.38 -6.34
CA ALA A 255 6.71 26.36 -5.42
C ALA A 255 7.78 27.29 -4.80
N THR A 256 9.04 26.85 -4.75
CA THR A 256 10.16 27.64 -4.19
C THR A 256 10.43 28.91 -4.97
N ARG A 257 10.97 29.91 -4.29
CA ARG A 257 11.53 31.12 -4.88
C ARG A 257 12.73 30.82 -5.77
N LEU A 258 13.54 29.80 -5.41
CA LEU A 258 14.64 29.34 -6.25
C LEU A 258 14.14 28.99 -7.65
N ALA A 259 13.11 28.15 -7.77
CA ALA A 259 12.56 27.75 -9.06
C ALA A 259 11.98 28.93 -9.86
N LYS A 260 11.40 29.94 -9.18
CA LYS A 260 10.83 31.14 -9.82
C LYS A 260 11.90 32.12 -10.34
N LYS A 261 13.07 32.15 -9.69
CA LYS A 261 14.21 33.01 -10.08
C LYS A 261 15.17 32.34 -11.06
N SER A 262 15.20 31.01 -11.07
CA SER A 262 16.15 30.25 -11.88
C SER A 262 15.93 30.55 -13.37
N ASP A 263 17.03 30.55 -14.13
CA ASP A 263 16.97 30.57 -15.58
C ASP A 263 16.16 29.38 -16.11
N LYS A 264 15.82 29.43 -17.40
CA LYS A 264 15.23 28.24 -18.04
C LYS A 264 16.23 27.09 -17.99
N PRO A 265 15.79 25.85 -17.69
CA PRO A 265 16.69 24.69 -17.73
C PRO A 265 17.26 24.51 -19.14
N ASN A 266 18.50 24.05 -19.25
CA ASN A 266 19.14 23.72 -20.52
C ASN A 266 18.35 22.65 -21.28
N SER A 267 17.79 21.68 -20.55
CA SER A 267 16.90 20.65 -21.09
C SER A 267 15.98 20.09 -20.01
N VAL A 268 14.90 19.42 -20.43
CA VAL A 268 14.00 18.69 -19.53
C VAL A 268 13.99 17.22 -19.92
N LEU A 269 14.38 16.36 -18.98
CA LEU A 269 14.24 14.91 -19.11
C LEU A 269 12.81 14.54 -18.74
N ARG A 270 11.98 14.29 -19.77
CA ARG A 270 10.59 13.85 -19.58
C ARG A 270 10.54 12.57 -18.74
N PHE A 271 9.54 12.46 -17.88
CA PHE A 271 9.45 11.32 -16.96
C PHE A 271 9.40 9.96 -17.69
N GLU A 272 8.77 9.92 -18.88
CA GLU A 272 8.69 8.71 -19.70
C GLU A 272 9.91 8.49 -20.62
N SER A 273 10.92 9.37 -20.58
CA SER A 273 12.04 9.29 -21.52
C SER A 273 13.04 8.18 -21.20
N THR A 274 13.58 7.56 -22.26
CA THR A 274 14.69 6.59 -22.15
C THR A 274 15.91 7.17 -21.45
N SER A 275 16.21 8.46 -21.67
CA SER A 275 17.33 9.15 -21.02
C SER A 275 17.17 9.20 -19.50
N LYS A 276 15.96 9.55 -19.01
CA LYS A 276 15.67 9.52 -17.57
C LYS A 276 15.73 8.09 -17.04
N LEU A 277 15.14 7.12 -17.74
CA LEU A 277 15.16 5.71 -17.32
C LEU A 277 16.60 5.18 -17.18
N ASN A 278 17.51 5.53 -18.10
CA ASN A 278 18.91 5.12 -18.02
C ASN A 278 19.62 5.70 -16.79
N LEU A 279 19.33 6.95 -16.43
CA LEU A 279 19.82 7.56 -15.20
C LEU A 279 19.21 6.91 -13.96
N TRP A 280 17.90 6.63 -13.98
CA TRP A 280 17.22 5.90 -12.91
C TRP A 280 17.88 4.53 -12.65
N LYS A 281 18.22 3.77 -13.71
CA LYS A 281 18.94 2.48 -13.59
C LYS A 281 20.29 2.64 -12.88
N LYS A 282 21.07 3.66 -13.26
CA LYS A 282 22.36 3.96 -12.63
C LYS A 282 22.20 4.37 -11.15
N GLY A 283 21.22 5.22 -10.86
CA GLY A 283 20.90 5.63 -9.49
C GLY A 283 20.48 4.46 -8.62
N PHE A 284 19.61 3.58 -9.13
CA PHE A 284 19.19 2.38 -8.41
C PHE A 284 20.34 1.41 -8.18
N ASP A 285 21.24 1.20 -9.15
CA ASP A 285 22.43 0.35 -8.98
C ASP A 285 23.32 0.83 -7.82
N VAL A 286 23.60 2.13 -7.77
CA VAL A 286 24.40 2.72 -6.69
C VAL A 286 23.67 2.60 -5.35
N LEU A 287 22.37 2.96 -5.30
CA LEU A 287 21.58 2.83 -4.07
C LEU A 287 21.59 1.38 -3.56
N TYR A 288 21.31 0.42 -4.45
CA TYR A 288 21.30 -1.00 -4.10
C TYR A 288 22.65 -1.42 -3.54
N ARG A 289 23.75 -1.11 -4.22
CA ARG A 289 25.12 -1.45 -3.79
C ARG A 289 25.49 -0.87 -2.43
N GLU A 290 25.06 0.36 -2.11
CA GLU A 290 25.36 0.96 -0.81
C GLU A 290 24.47 0.38 0.30
N VAL A 291 23.19 0.13 0.01
CA VAL A 291 22.22 -0.40 0.98
C VAL A 291 22.53 -1.86 1.36
N VAL A 292 22.93 -2.71 0.40
CA VAL A 292 23.21 -4.13 0.67
C VAL A 292 24.48 -4.38 1.50
N LYS A 293 25.29 -3.34 1.73
CA LYS A 293 26.39 -3.38 2.71
C LYS A 293 25.88 -3.36 4.16
N ILE A 294 24.63 -2.93 4.38
CA ILE A 294 24.05 -2.71 5.72
C ILE A 294 22.91 -3.70 5.99
N ILE A 295 21.98 -3.85 5.05
CA ILE A 295 20.81 -4.73 5.19
C ILE A 295 20.83 -5.82 4.11
N PRO A 296 20.30 -7.03 4.39
CA PRO A 296 20.23 -8.06 3.36
C PRO A 296 19.22 -7.65 2.26
N PRO A 297 19.40 -8.08 0.99
CA PRO A 297 18.51 -7.71 -0.11
C PRO A 297 17.03 -7.92 0.18
N LYS A 298 16.67 -8.97 0.93
CA LYS A 298 15.28 -9.28 1.32
C LYS A 298 14.60 -8.20 2.15
N ASN A 299 15.37 -7.34 2.81
CA ASN A 299 14.89 -6.19 3.58
C ASN A 299 14.67 -4.94 2.70
N ILE A 300 14.95 -5.00 1.40
CA ILE A 300 14.63 -3.95 0.43
C ILE A 300 13.27 -4.28 -0.17
N PHE A 301 12.23 -3.60 0.31
CA PHE A 301 10.85 -3.70 -0.15
C PHE A 301 10.61 -2.66 -1.22
N VAL A 302 10.38 -3.09 -2.46
CA VAL A 302 9.95 -2.20 -3.54
C VAL A 302 8.46 -2.42 -3.76
N ILE A 303 7.64 -1.45 -3.36
CA ILE A 303 6.19 -1.49 -3.56
C ILE A 303 5.85 -0.87 -4.93
N ILE A 304 5.03 -1.59 -5.70
CA ILE A 304 4.79 -1.28 -7.12
C ILE A 304 3.28 -1.16 -7.38
N PRO A 305 2.59 -0.18 -6.78
CA PRO A 305 1.23 0.12 -7.17
C PRO A 305 1.21 0.97 -8.44
N SER A 306 0.49 0.51 -9.46
CA SER A 306 0.11 1.34 -10.61
C SER A 306 -0.82 2.47 -10.15
N MET A 307 -0.86 3.57 -10.89
CA MET A 307 -1.93 4.56 -10.73
C MET A 307 -3.29 3.89 -10.95
N ALA A 308 -4.20 4.09 -10.00
CA ALA A 308 -5.59 3.63 -10.06
C ALA A 308 -6.30 4.29 -11.26
N THR A 309 -7.11 3.51 -11.96
CA THR A 309 -7.93 4.01 -13.08
C THR A 309 -9.33 4.41 -12.66
N THR A 310 -9.72 4.02 -11.45
CA THR A 310 -11.06 4.23 -10.89
C THR A 310 -11.01 4.99 -9.56
N LEU A 311 -12.07 5.77 -9.33
CA LEU A 311 -12.31 6.57 -8.14
C LEU A 311 -13.66 6.14 -7.54
N TYR A 312 -13.65 5.73 -6.28
CA TYR A 312 -14.85 5.64 -5.46
C TYR A 312 -15.19 7.03 -4.90
N SER A 313 -16.43 7.49 -5.12
CA SER A 313 -16.97 8.78 -4.68
C SER A 313 -18.33 8.58 -4.00
N GLU A 314 -18.92 9.66 -3.49
CA GLU A 314 -20.30 9.64 -2.96
C GLU A 314 -21.34 9.11 -3.97
N ASN A 315 -21.07 9.23 -5.28
CA ASN A 315 -21.97 8.75 -6.34
C ASN A 315 -21.61 7.33 -6.86
N GLY A 316 -20.72 6.64 -6.14
CA GLY A 316 -20.14 5.36 -6.53
C GLY A 316 -18.87 5.50 -7.36
N PHE A 317 -18.53 4.43 -8.09
CA PHE A 317 -17.31 4.36 -8.89
C PHE A 317 -17.41 5.14 -10.20
N SER A 318 -16.31 5.81 -10.55
CA SER A 318 -16.10 6.49 -11.82
C SER A 318 -14.66 6.25 -12.32
N ARG A 319 -14.37 6.62 -13.57
CA ARG A 319 -13.02 6.57 -14.13
C ARG A 319 -12.32 7.91 -13.97
N PHE A 320 -11.01 7.89 -13.71
CA PHE A 320 -10.20 9.09 -13.80
C PHE A 320 -10.05 9.55 -15.26
N GLU A 321 -9.86 10.85 -15.45
CA GLU A 321 -9.37 11.40 -16.71
C GLU A 321 -7.90 11.01 -16.92
N SER A 322 -7.66 9.90 -17.62
CA SER A 322 -6.33 9.30 -17.77
C SER A 322 -5.25 10.27 -18.26
N ASN A 323 -5.59 11.15 -19.21
CA ASN A 323 -4.63 12.10 -19.80
C ASN A 323 -4.20 13.21 -18.82
N LYS A 324 -5.06 13.60 -17.88
CA LYS A 324 -4.74 14.63 -16.88
C LYS A 324 -3.57 14.25 -15.98
N TYR A 325 -3.43 12.95 -15.71
CA TYR A 325 -2.38 12.40 -14.84
C TYR A 325 -1.32 11.58 -15.59
N ALA A 326 -1.44 11.45 -16.93
CA ALA A 326 -0.63 10.55 -17.74
C ALA A 326 -0.62 9.10 -17.18
N ILE A 327 -1.79 8.61 -16.75
CA ILE A 327 -1.94 7.29 -16.10
C ILE A 327 -1.33 6.16 -16.94
N PRO A 328 -1.63 6.03 -18.25
CA PRO A 328 -1.06 4.97 -19.07
C PRO A 328 0.46 5.04 -19.16
N GLN A 329 1.01 6.24 -19.38
CA GLN A 329 2.45 6.46 -19.52
C GLN A 329 3.21 6.15 -18.22
N TYR A 330 2.68 6.60 -17.08
CA TYR A 330 3.29 6.27 -15.79
C TYR A 330 3.23 4.76 -15.51
N ASN A 331 2.08 4.12 -15.74
CA ASN A 331 1.93 2.68 -15.51
C ASN A 331 2.83 1.85 -16.44
N GLU A 332 3.03 2.28 -17.68
CA GLU A 332 3.99 1.67 -18.61
C GLU A 332 5.43 1.82 -18.09
N MET A 333 5.82 3.02 -17.65
CA MET A 333 7.16 3.21 -17.07
C MET A 333 7.37 2.39 -15.79
N LEU A 334 6.35 2.29 -14.94
CA LEU A 334 6.38 1.44 -13.74
C LEU A 334 6.57 -0.05 -14.09
N TYR A 335 5.90 -0.52 -15.15
CA TYR A 335 6.08 -1.87 -15.67
C TYR A 335 7.51 -2.11 -16.17
N ILE A 336 8.08 -1.16 -16.92
CA ILE A 336 9.47 -1.23 -17.40
C ILE A 336 10.46 -1.26 -16.23
N MET A 337 10.27 -0.40 -15.22
CA MET A 337 11.09 -0.38 -14.00
C MET A 337 10.99 -1.71 -13.24
N ASN A 338 9.77 -2.22 -13.02
CA ASN A 338 9.54 -3.52 -12.38
C ASN A 338 10.27 -4.66 -13.10
N ASN A 339 10.19 -4.71 -14.43
CA ASN A 339 10.86 -5.74 -15.22
C ASN A 339 12.37 -5.64 -15.12
N TYR A 340 12.92 -4.42 -15.15
CA TYR A 340 14.34 -4.20 -14.92
C TYR A 340 14.77 -4.71 -13.55
N LEU A 341 14.01 -4.40 -12.49
CA LEU A 341 14.32 -4.87 -11.13
C LEU A 341 14.30 -6.39 -11.03
N THR A 342 13.24 -7.01 -11.53
CA THR A 342 13.04 -8.47 -11.52
C THR A 342 14.22 -9.21 -12.18
N ASN A 343 14.74 -8.66 -13.27
CA ASN A 343 15.80 -9.31 -14.06
C ASN A 343 17.22 -9.07 -13.52
N ASN A 344 17.45 -8.00 -12.76
CA ASN A 344 18.81 -7.57 -12.40
C ASN A 344 19.13 -7.66 -10.90
N TYR A 345 18.13 -7.66 -10.02
CA TYR A 345 18.35 -7.60 -8.57
C TYR A 345 17.70 -8.79 -7.87
N ARG A 346 18.49 -9.85 -7.66
CA ARG A 346 18.02 -11.04 -6.95
C ARG A 346 17.92 -10.77 -5.45
N GLY A 347 16.83 -11.25 -4.85
CA GLY A 347 16.66 -11.24 -3.40
C GLY A 347 16.00 -9.97 -2.84
N ILE A 348 15.78 -8.91 -3.64
CA ILE A 348 14.89 -7.82 -3.21
C ILE A 348 13.44 -8.29 -3.18
N THR A 349 12.64 -7.69 -2.29
CA THR A 349 11.23 -8.04 -2.13
C THR A 349 10.38 -7.10 -2.98
N LEU A 350 9.96 -7.58 -4.16
CA LEU A 350 9.05 -6.85 -5.06
C LEU A 350 7.60 -7.15 -4.69
N VAL A 351 6.83 -6.11 -4.37
CA VAL A 351 5.44 -6.27 -3.91
C VAL A 351 4.48 -5.53 -4.83
N LYS A 352 3.52 -6.25 -5.40
CA LYS A 352 2.46 -5.71 -6.26
C LYS A 352 1.11 -5.78 -5.52
N PRO A 353 0.23 -4.78 -5.67
CA PRO A 353 -1.12 -4.87 -5.12
C PRO A 353 -1.93 -5.93 -5.87
N LEU A 354 -2.96 -6.46 -5.20
CA LEU A 354 -3.99 -7.24 -5.87
C LEU A 354 -5.00 -6.31 -6.57
N PRO A 355 -5.63 -6.76 -7.68
CA PRO A 355 -6.63 -6.01 -8.44
C PRO A 355 -7.67 -5.27 -7.61
N TRP A 356 -8.27 -5.97 -6.65
CA TRP A 356 -9.36 -5.44 -5.81
C TRP A 356 -8.92 -4.35 -4.82
N MET A 357 -7.61 -4.16 -4.64
CA MET A 357 -7.06 -3.07 -3.81
C MET A 357 -6.82 -1.79 -4.63
N LEU A 358 -6.90 -1.83 -5.95
CA LEU A 358 -6.37 -0.78 -6.83
C LEU A 358 -7.45 0.24 -7.25
N PHE A 359 -7.98 0.98 -6.28
CA PHE A 359 -8.86 2.11 -6.53
C PHE A 359 -8.57 3.28 -5.58
N CYS A 360 -8.87 4.50 -6.04
CA CYS A 360 -8.80 5.70 -5.21
C CYS A 360 -10.08 5.85 -4.39
N ASP A 361 -9.93 6.23 -3.11
CA ASP A 361 -11.05 6.62 -2.25
C ASP A 361 -11.08 8.15 -2.12
N TYR A 362 -12.23 8.77 -2.39
CA TYR A 362 -12.39 10.22 -2.29
C TYR A 362 -12.11 10.78 -0.88
N ARG A 363 -12.24 9.94 0.16
CA ARG A 363 -11.98 10.30 1.56
C ARG A 363 -10.51 10.31 1.92
N HIS A 364 -9.63 9.96 0.99
CA HIS A 364 -8.19 10.01 1.24
C HIS A 364 -7.78 11.43 1.65
N LYS A 365 -7.08 11.56 2.79
CA LYS A 365 -6.76 12.84 3.44
C LYS A 365 -5.97 13.84 2.57
N TRP A 366 -5.34 13.37 1.50
CA TRP A 366 -4.58 14.18 0.54
C TRP A 366 -5.33 14.42 -0.79
N GLY A 367 -6.63 14.15 -0.82
CA GLY A 367 -7.50 14.35 -1.97
C GLY A 367 -7.54 13.17 -2.96
N ALA A 368 -8.52 13.22 -3.85
CA ALA A 368 -8.81 12.19 -4.85
C ALA A 368 -7.87 12.25 -6.06
N HIS A 369 -6.71 11.61 -5.95
CA HIS A 369 -5.74 11.47 -7.05
C HIS A 369 -5.49 9.99 -7.34
N PRO A 370 -5.14 9.61 -8.58
CA PRO A 370 -4.99 8.20 -8.95
C PRO A 370 -3.83 7.47 -8.26
N TYR A 371 -3.04 8.18 -7.45
CA TYR A 371 -1.96 7.65 -6.62
C TYR A 371 -2.25 7.74 -5.11
N HIS A 372 -3.49 8.04 -4.75
CA HIS A 372 -4.02 8.02 -3.39
C HIS A 372 -5.07 6.92 -3.31
N TYR A 373 -4.73 5.80 -2.66
CA TYR A 373 -5.52 4.58 -2.72
C TYR A 373 -6.46 4.45 -1.52
N ASN A 374 -7.29 3.41 -1.51
CA ASN A 374 -8.03 3.00 -0.32
C ASN A 374 -7.10 2.32 0.72
N ASN A 375 -7.59 2.18 1.95
CA ASN A 375 -6.80 1.63 3.05
C ASN A 375 -6.41 0.16 2.87
N TYR A 376 -7.13 -0.66 2.09
CA TYR A 376 -6.75 -2.07 1.90
C TYR A 376 -5.35 -2.21 1.32
N LEU A 377 -5.02 -1.36 0.34
CA LEU A 377 -3.71 -1.37 -0.31
C LEU A 377 -2.59 -1.03 0.69
N TYR A 378 -2.78 0.02 1.48
CA TYR A 378 -1.78 0.45 2.45
C TYR A 378 -1.60 -0.58 3.58
N LEU A 379 -2.71 -1.17 4.05
CA LEU A 379 -2.70 -2.23 5.06
C LEU A 379 -2.00 -3.47 4.54
N TYR A 380 -2.24 -3.87 3.28
CA TYR A 380 -1.58 -5.00 2.63
C TYR A 380 -0.07 -4.85 2.63
N PHE A 381 0.46 -3.71 2.16
CA PHE A 381 1.89 -3.46 2.18
C PHE A 381 2.45 -3.43 3.60
N SER A 382 1.75 -2.78 4.54
CA SER A 382 2.22 -2.69 5.93
C SER A 382 2.30 -4.06 6.60
N ARG A 383 1.37 -4.97 6.29
CA ARG A 383 1.34 -6.33 6.84
C ARG A 383 2.51 -7.16 6.34
N LEU A 384 2.88 -7.02 5.07
CA LEU A 384 4.07 -7.68 4.53
C LEU A 384 5.35 -7.17 5.19
N ILE A 385 5.48 -5.86 5.41
CA ILE A 385 6.63 -5.26 6.09
C ILE A 385 6.75 -5.73 7.54
N LYS A 386 5.64 -5.91 8.25
CA LYS A 386 5.65 -6.36 9.66
C LYS A 386 5.97 -7.83 9.83
N LYS A 387 5.52 -8.66 8.89
CA LYS A 387 5.74 -10.11 8.89
C LYS A 387 7.20 -10.49 8.59
N HIS A 388 7.88 -9.64 7.83
CA HIS A 388 9.30 -9.76 7.54
C HIS A 388 10.14 -9.51 8.78
#